data_AF-A0A916PX34-F1
#
_entry.id   AF-A0A916PX34-F1
#
_cell.length_a   1.000
_cell.length_b   1.000
_cell.length_c   1.000
_cell.angle_alpha   90.00
_cell.angle_beta   90.00
_cell.angle_gamma   90.00
#
_symmetry.space_group_name_H-M   'P 1'
#
loop_
_entity.id
_entity.type
_entity.pdbx_description
1 polymer ?
#
loop_
_entity_poly.entity_id
_entity_poly.type
_entity_poly.pdbx_seq_one_letter_code
_entity_poly.pdbx_strand_id
1 'polypeptide(L)'
;MDSVLEEKRHRKEKIAIFVPKRNIETWIYYLQSGEPIDEIVAYSKLANQGECKPFVEKLADQCVLDLPSNAPPSMHDACIELKRIIE
;
A
#
# COMPACT_ATOMS: atom_id res chain seq x y z
N MET A 1 35.56 6.03 -3.29
CA MET A 1 34.14 6.36 -3.54
C MET A 1 33.52 5.04 -3.97
N ASP A 2 33.21 4.21 -2.98
CA ASP A 2 32.78 2.84 -3.22
C ASP A 2 31.35 2.86 -3.70
N SER A 3 31.16 2.65 -5.01
CA SER A 3 29.86 2.34 -5.56
C SER A 3 29.47 0.96 -5.06
N VAL A 4 28.68 0.91 -3.99
CA VAL A 4 28.02 -0.33 -3.57
C VAL A 4 27.14 -0.75 -4.73
N LEU A 5 27.54 -1.80 -5.44
CA LEU A 5 26.71 -2.46 -6.43
C LEU A 5 25.52 -3.06 -5.67
N GLU A 6 24.38 -2.38 -5.68
CA GLU A 6 23.12 -2.98 -5.22
C GLU A 6 22.82 -4.19 -6.11
N GLU A 7 23.01 -5.39 -5.58
CA GLU A 7 22.54 -6.61 -6.23
C GLU A 7 21.01 -6.55 -6.36
N LYS A 8 20.51 -6.77 -7.58
CA LYS A 8 19.07 -6.90 -7.81
C LYS A 8 18.55 -8.08 -7.00
N ARG A 9 17.42 -7.88 -6.30
CA ARG A 9 16.77 -8.94 -5.50
C ARG A 9 16.52 -10.18 -6.34
N HIS A 10 16.65 -11.34 -5.70
CA HIS A 10 16.37 -12.61 -6.34
C HIS A 10 14.86 -12.84 -6.38
N ARG A 11 14.30 -13.30 -7.50
CA ARG A 11 12.83 -13.54 -7.68
C ARG A 11 12.17 -14.48 -6.66
N LYS A 12 12.96 -15.25 -5.90
CA LYS A 12 12.47 -16.18 -4.85
C LYS A 12 12.89 -15.76 -3.44
N GLU A 13 13.45 -14.57 -3.28
CA GLU A 13 13.83 -14.05 -1.99
C GLU A 13 12.59 -13.85 -1.10
N LYS A 14 12.63 -14.36 0.12
CA LYS A 14 11.53 -14.14 1.08
C LYS A 14 11.66 -12.75 1.66
N ILE A 15 10.58 -11.99 1.61
CA ILE A 15 10.56 -10.61 2.07
C ILE A 15 9.56 -10.48 3.22
N ALA A 16 9.92 -9.69 4.23
CA ALA A 16 8.98 -9.26 5.26
C ALA A 16 8.60 -7.80 4.97
N ILE A 17 7.31 -7.54 4.74
CA ILE A 17 6.77 -6.19 4.56
C ILE A 17 6.09 -5.78 5.86
N PHE A 18 6.60 -4.73 6.49
CA PHE A 18 6.00 -4.16 7.70
C PHE A 18 5.24 -2.90 7.32
N VAL A 19 3.93 -3.03 7.15
CA VAL A 19 3.05 -1.86 6.99
C VAL A 19 2.45 -1.51 8.34
N PRO A 20 2.54 -0.25 8.81
CA PRO A 20 1.86 0.16 10.02
C PRO A 20 0.36 -0.11 9.89
N LYS A 21 -0.24 -0.76 10.90
CA LYS A 21 -1.68 -1.05 10.93
C LYS A 21 -2.54 0.18 10.66
N ARG A 22 -2.11 1.34 11.18
CA ARG A 22 -2.77 2.63 10.96
C ARG A 22 -2.86 3.00 9.49
N ASN A 23 -1.79 2.81 8.71
CA ASN A 23 -1.79 3.10 7.27
C ASN A 23 -2.82 2.22 6.55
N ILE A 24 -2.90 0.93 6.89
CA ILE A 24 -3.90 0.04 6.30
C ILE A 24 -5.34 0.49 6.60
N GLU A 25 -5.64 0.87 7.85
CA GLU A 25 -6.96 1.38 8.23
C GLU A 25 -7.30 2.68 7.48
N THR A 26 -6.32 3.57 7.33
CA THR A 26 -6.41 4.82 6.57
C THR A 26 -6.64 4.57 5.07
N TRP A 27 -5.93 3.64 4.45
CA TRP A 27 -6.10 3.29 3.04
C TRP A 27 -7.46 2.64 2.77
N ILE A 28 -7.92 1.76 3.66
CA ILE A 28 -9.25 1.15 3.57
C ILE A 28 -10.33 2.23 3.57
N TYR A 29 -10.19 3.26 4.40
CA TYR A 29 -11.13 4.39 4.43
C TYR A 29 -11.14 5.16 3.10
N TYR A 30 -9.97 5.49 2.54
CA TYR A 30 -9.85 6.10 1.20
C TYR A 30 -10.53 5.25 0.12
N LEU A 31 -10.29 3.93 0.14
CA LEU A 31 -10.84 3.01 -0.86
C LEU A 31 -12.36 2.87 -0.76
N GLN A 32 -12.92 3.08 0.44
CA GLN A 32 -14.34 3.09 0.73
C GLN A 32 -15.02 4.41 0.34
N SER A 33 -14.44 5.55 0.73
CA SER A 33 -15.04 6.87 0.49
C SER A 33 -14.83 7.37 -0.94
N GLY A 34 -13.68 7.06 -1.54
CA GLY A 34 -13.21 7.69 -2.78
C GLY A 34 -12.72 9.13 -2.60
N GLU A 35 -12.80 9.67 -1.38
CA GLU A 35 -12.46 11.04 -1.06
C GLU A 35 -11.00 11.17 -0.60
N PRO A 36 -10.34 12.32 -0.83
CA PRO A 36 -9.04 12.60 -0.25
C PRO A 36 -9.06 12.48 1.28
N ILE A 37 -7.97 11.99 1.84
CA ILE A 37 -7.83 11.74 3.28
C ILE A 37 -6.56 12.39 3.85
N ASP A 38 -6.54 12.63 5.15
CA ASP A 38 -5.38 13.09 5.91
C ASP A 38 -4.80 11.91 6.70
N GLU A 39 -3.57 11.50 6.37
CA GLU A 39 -2.91 10.35 6.99
C GLU A 39 -2.55 10.56 8.49
N ILE A 40 -2.64 11.80 8.99
CA ILE A 40 -2.43 12.17 10.40
C ILE A 40 -3.71 12.00 11.22
N VAL A 41 -4.88 11.92 10.59
CA VAL A 41 -6.17 11.70 11.25
C VAL A 41 -6.39 10.21 11.54
N ALA A 42 -7.13 9.91 12.61
CA ALA A 42 -7.55 8.55 12.92
C ALA A 42 -8.94 8.30 12.30
N TYR A 43 -9.02 7.37 11.36
CA TYR A 43 -10.28 6.97 10.74
C TYR A 43 -10.97 5.85 11.51
N SER A 44 -12.30 5.81 11.45
CA SER A 44 -13.10 4.78 12.08
C SER A 44 -12.78 3.41 11.48
N LYS A 45 -12.62 2.41 12.34
CA LYS A 45 -12.43 1.03 11.92
C LYS A 45 -13.72 0.46 11.33
N LEU A 46 -13.56 -0.49 10.42
CA LEU A 46 -14.67 -1.35 9.99
C LEU A 46 -15.24 -2.10 11.18
N ALA A 47 -16.55 -2.38 11.14
CA ALA A 47 -17.22 -3.11 12.20
C ALA A 47 -16.70 -4.55 12.28
N ASN A 48 -16.43 -5.15 11.12
CA ASN A 48 -15.86 -6.49 11.01
C ASN A 48 -14.57 -6.47 10.18
N GLN A 49 -13.56 -7.21 10.62
CA GLN A 49 -12.29 -7.30 9.88
C GLN A 49 -12.47 -7.85 8.45
N GLY A 50 -13.43 -8.78 8.24
CA GLY A 50 -13.70 -9.36 6.92
C GLY A 50 -14.28 -8.37 5.90
N GLU A 51 -14.81 -7.23 6.36
CA GLU A 51 -15.33 -6.18 5.47
C GLU A 51 -14.21 -5.47 4.69
N CYS A 52 -12.94 -5.67 5.07
CA CYS A 52 -11.82 -5.07 4.34
C CYS A 52 -11.56 -5.73 2.97
N LYS A 53 -12.03 -6.97 2.77
CA LYS A 53 -11.71 -7.81 1.60
C LYS A 53 -11.87 -7.09 0.26
N PRO A 54 -13.04 -6.50 -0.10
CA PRO A 54 -13.19 -5.84 -1.39
C PRO A 54 -12.23 -4.66 -1.58
N PHE A 55 -11.88 -3.96 -0.49
CA PHE A 55 -10.93 -2.84 -0.55
C PHE A 55 -9.50 -3.32 -0.72
N VAL A 56 -9.11 -4.40 -0.05
CA VAL A 56 -7.77 -5.00 -0.22
C VAL A 56 -7.60 -5.58 -1.63
N GLU A 57 -8.62 -6.22 -2.19
CA GLU A 57 -8.62 -6.69 -3.59
C GLU A 57 -8.47 -5.52 -4.57
N LYS A 58 -9.25 -4.45 -4.38
CA LYS A 58 -9.14 -3.21 -5.16
C LYS A 58 -7.75 -2.58 -5.06
N LEU A 59 -7.15 -2.54 -3.87
CA LEU A 59 -5.78 -2.04 -3.66
C LEU A 59 -4.76 -2.87 -4.47
N ALA A 60 -4.86 -4.19 -4.42
CA ALA A 60 -3.95 -5.08 -5.14
C ALA A 60 -4.01 -4.84 -6.66
N ASP A 61 -5.22 -4.70 -7.21
CA ASP A 61 -5.42 -4.42 -8.64
C ASP A 61 -4.88 -3.02 -9.02
N GLN A 62 -5.18 -2.00 -8.20
CA GLN A 62 -4.75 -0.62 -8.46
C GLN A 62 -3.24 -0.41 -8.32
N CYS A 63 -2.58 -1.12 -7.39
CA CYS A 63 -1.13 -1.04 -7.25
C CYS A 63 -0.40 -1.49 -8.52
N VAL A 64 -0.98 -2.37 -9.34
CA VAL A 64 -0.38 -2.84 -10.60
C VAL A 64 -0.65 -1.85 -11.74
N LEU A 65 -1.86 -1.29 -11.81
CA LEU A 65 -2.35 -0.48 -12.94
C LEU A 65 -2.08 1.03 -12.83
N ASP A 66 -1.54 1.50 -11.71
CA ASP A 66 -1.35 2.91 -11.28
C ASP A 66 -2.49 3.48 -10.43
N LEU A 67 -2.10 4.11 -9.32
CA LEU A 67 -3.01 4.75 -8.38
C LEU A 67 -3.44 6.14 -8.85
N PRO A 68 -4.68 6.56 -8.54
CA PRO A 68 -5.10 7.94 -8.71
C PRO A 68 -4.18 8.92 -7.97
N SER A 69 -3.98 10.12 -8.51
CA SER A 69 -3.12 11.15 -7.89
C SER A 69 -3.64 11.67 -6.54
N ASN A 70 -4.91 11.44 -6.23
CA ASN A 70 -5.50 11.79 -4.94
C ASN A 70 -5.40 10.65 -3.90
N ALA A 71 -4.72 9.54 -4.24
CA ALA A 71 -4.47 8.48 -3.28
C ALA A 71 -3.46 8.94 -2.20
N PRO A 72 -3.49 8.31 -1.02
CA PRO A 72 -2.60 8.69 0.07
C PRO A 72 -1.12 8.53 -0.33
N PRO A 73 -0.23 9.49 0.03
CA PRO A 73 1.20 9.38 -0.25
C PRO A 73 1.81 8.05 0.20
N SER A 74 1.51 7.57 1.42
CA SER A 74 2.06 6.30 1.87
C SER A 74 1.54 5.08 1.09
N MET A 75 0.36 5.19 0.48
CA MET A 75 -0.20 4.17 -0.41
C MET A 75 0.53 4.14 -1.75
N HIS A 76 0.90 5.30 -2.30
CA HIS A 76 1.77 5.40 -3.47
C HIS A 76 3.14 4.75 -3.21
N ASP A 77 3.79 5.10 -2.10
CA ASP A 77 5.09 4.54 -1.73
C ASP A 77 5.03 3.01 -1.61
N ALA A 78 3.96 2.49 -1.00
CA ALA A 78 3.74 1.06 -0.87
C ALA A 78 3.54 0.35 -2.21
N CYS A 79 2.78 0.91 -3.14
CA CYS A 79 2.60 0.32 -4.46
C CYS A 79 3.90 0.38 -5.30
N ILE A 80 4.70 1.45 -5.19
CA ILE A 80 6.01 1.55 -5.84
C ILE A 80 6.92 0.42 -5.36
N GLU A 81 7.01 0.23 -4.05
CA GLU A 81 7.82 -0.85 -3.48
C GLU A 81 7.27 -2.24 -3.86
N LEU A 82 5.95 -2.41 -3.88
CA LEU A 82 5.33 -3.65 -4.34
C LEU A 82 5.69 -3.97 -5.79
N LYS A 83 5.62 -2.99 -6.70
CA LYS A 83 6.04 -3.16 -8.11
C LYS A 83 7.51 -3.59 -8.19
N ARG A 84 8.41 -2.92 -7.46
CA ARG A 84 9.84 -3.27 -7.37
C ARG A 84 10.08 -4.71 -6.88
N ILE A 85 9.20 -5.23 -6.02
CA ILE A 85 9.30 -6.60 -5.49
C ILE A 85 8.83 -7.65 -6.50
N ILE A 86 7.76 -7.36 -7.26
CA ILE A 86 7.11 -8.34 -8.13
C ILE A 86 7.69 -8.39 -9.54
N GLU A 87 8.37 -7.33 -10.00
CA GLU A 87 9.04 -7.21 -11.31
C GLU A 87 10.55 -7.51 -11.26
#